data_AF-E7PMT1-F1
#
_entry.id   AF-E7PMT1-F1
#
_cell.length_a   1.000
_cell.length_b   1.000
_cell.length_c   1.000
_cell.angle_alpha   90.00
_cell.angle_beta   90.00
_cell.angle_gamma   90.00
#
_symmetry.space_group_name_H-M   'P 1'
#
loop_
_entity.id
_entity.type
_entity.pdbx_description
1 polymer ?
#
loop_
_entity_poly.entity_id
_entity_poly.type
_entity_poly.pdbx_seq_one_letter_code
_entity_poly.pdbx_strand_id
1 'polypeptide(L)'
;MKAFICLPLLVLVLAGCAGKTGYRDSCATQIDAAWHELDLAKAEGFAGTVSYSKALSLLTGAKTQQQFEAFEGCTEKAEKARFYIRESRAGR
;
A
#
# COMPACT_ATOMS: atom_id res chain seq x y z
N MET A 1 26.36 17.69 32.36
CA MET A 1 26.64 18.27 31.02
C MET A 1 26.51 17.25 29.87
N LYS A 2 27.07 16.03 29.97
CA LYS A 2 26.88 14.96 28.94
C LYS A 2 25.43 14.48 28.72
N ALA A 3 24.60 14.47 29.78
CA ALA A 3 23.21 13.99 29.71
C ALA A 3 22.29 14.86 28.82
N PHE A 4 22.59 16.15 28.66
CA PHE A 4 21.78 17.07 27.84
C PHE A 4 21.92 16.81 26.33
N ILE A 5 23.00 16.16 25.89
CA ILE A 5 23.24 15.82 24.47
C ILE A 5 22.66 14.44 24.14
N CYS A 6 22.66 13.50 25.10
CA CYS A 6 22.11 12.16 24.88
C CYS A 6 20.58 12.16 24.75
N LEU A 7 19.89 13.08 25.45
CA LEU A 7 18.43 13.17 25.44
C LEU A 7 17.83 13.46 24.04
N PRO A 8 18.28 14.48 23.27
CA PRO A 8 17.75 14.76 21.94
C PRO A 8 18.08 13.64 20.92
N LEU A 9 19.24 12.99 21.06
CA LEU A 9 19.63 11.84 20.23
C LEU A 9 18.67 10.66 20.42
N LEU A 10 18.25 10.40 21.66
CA LEU A 10 17.29 9.33 21.96
C LEU A 10 15.91 9.62 21.36
N VAL A 11 15.46 10.87 21.41
CA VAL A 11 14.18 11.32 20.84
C VAL A 11 14.16 11.18 19.31
N LEU A 12 15.27 11.48 18.62
CA LEU A 12 15.36 11.31 17.16
C LEU A 12 15.22 9.85 16.73
N VAL A 13 15.82 8.91 17.46
CA VAL A 13 15.74 7.47 17.14
C VAL A 13 14.30 6.95 17.34
N LEU A 14 13.61 7.40 18.38
CA LEU A 14 12.21 7.04 18.66
C LEU A 14 11.25 7.60 17.60
N ALA A 15 11.48 8.82 17.11
CA ALA A 15 10.66 9.44 16.06
C ALA A 15 10.74 8.66 14.73
N GLY A 16 11.90 8.09 14.39
CA GLY A 16 12.05 7.23 13.21
C GLY A 16 11.21 5.95 13.26
N CYS A 17 10.99 5.39 14.45
CA CYS A 17 10.10 4.23 14.62
C CYS A 17 8.62 4.60 14.49
N ALA A 18 8.20 5.75 15.02
CA ALA A 18 6.80 6.20 14.94
C ALA A 18 6.40 6.59 13.50
N GLY A 19 7.30 7.26 12.76
CA GLY A 19 7.06 7.66 11.37
C GLY A 19 6.77 6.49 10.43
N LYS A 20 7.32 5.30 10.73
CA LYS A 20 7.04 4.08 9.96
C LYS A 20 5.58 3.62 10.12
N THR A 21 4.89 3.94 11.21
CA THR A 21 3.54 3.42 11.49
C THR A 21 2.38 4.24 10.94
N GLY A 22 2.61 5.50 10.53
CA GLY A 22 1.53 6.44 10.15
C GLY A 22 0.62 5.96 9.01
N TYR A 23 1.09 5.04 8.17
CA TYR A 23 0.33 4.47 7.05
C TYR A 23 -0.10 3.02 7.25
N ARG A 24 0.16 2.41 8.42
CA ARG A 24 -0.09 0.98 8.65
C ARG A 24 -1.55 0.60 8.42
N ASP A 25 -2.47 1.32 9.06
CA ASP A 25 -3.90 1.05 8.98
C ASP A 25 -4.47 1.37 7.59
N SER A 26 -3.98 2.44 6.96
CA SER A 26 -4.35 2.81 5.60
C SER A 26 -3.92 1.74 4.60
N CYS A 27 -2.67 1.27 4.66
CA CYS A 27 -2.17 0.17 3.83
C CYS A 27 -3.01 -1.10 4.02
N ALA A 28 -3.31 -1.49 5.27
CA ALA A 28 -4.13 -2.67 5.55
C ALA A 28 -5.54 -2.55 4.96
N THR A 29 -6.19 -1.40 5.13
CA THR A 29 -7.54 -1.15 4.63
C THR A 29 -7.58 -1.08 3.11
N GLN A 30 -6.66 -0.34 2.49
CA GLN A 30 -6.61 -0.14 1.05
C GLN A 30 -6.25 -1.43 0.31
N ILE A 31 -5.32 -2.22 0.83
CA ILE A 31 -4.93 -3.47 0.17
C ILE A 31 -6.04 -4.51 0.23
N ASP A 32 -6.75 -4.61 1.36
CA ASP A 32 -7.88 -5.53 1.53
C ASP A 32 -9.03 -5.17 0.59
N ALA A 33 -9.42 -3.89 0.57
CA ALA A 33 -10.43 -3.37 -0.35
C ALA A 33 -10.05 -3.61 -1.82
N ALA A 34 -8.79 -3.42 -2.18
CA ALA A 34 -8.34 -3.60 -3.55
C ALA A 34 -8.30 -5.07 -3.98
N TRP A 35 -7.94 -6.00 -3.09
CA TRP A 35 -8.06 -7.44 -3.38
C TRP A 35 -9.52 -7.83 -3.60
N HIS A 36 -10.43 -7.33 -2.75
CA HIS A 36 -11.86 -7.57 -2.92
C HIS A 36 -12.39 -7.03 -4.26
N GLU A 37 -12.02 -5.80 -4.63
CA GLU A 37 -12.38 -5.20 -5.91
C GLU A 37 -11.82 -6.00 -7.12
N LEU A 38 -10.60 -6.54 -7.00
CA LEU A 38 -9.97 -7.35 -8.05
C LEU A 38 -10.73 -8.67 -8.25
N ASP A 39 -11.11 -9.33 -7.17
CA ASP A 39 -11.86 -10.60 -7.23
C ASP A 39 -13.28 -10.40 -7.74
N LEU A 40 -13.94 -9.30 -7.38
CA LEU A 40 -15.20 -8.89 -8.01
C LEU A 40 -15.03 -8.68 -9.52
N ALA A 41 -13.97 -8.00 -9.96
CA ALA A 41 -13.70 -7.80 -11.38
C ALA A 41 -13.49 -9.14 -12.12
N LYS A 42 -12.81 -10.09 -11.49
CA LYS A 42 -12.61 -11.45 -12.04
C LYS A 42 -13.92 -12.22 -12.14
N ALA A 43 -14.80 -12.11 -11.14
CA ALA A 43 -16.07 -12.82 -11.07
C ALA A 43 -17.13 -12.24 -12.02
N GLU A 44 -17.26 -10.91 -12.08
CA GLU A 44 -18.19 -10.20 -12.97
C GLU A 44 -17.70 -10.20 -14.44
N GLY A 45 -16.40 -10.39 -14.63
CA GLY A 45 -15.73 -10.25 -15.91
C GLY A 45 -15.14 -8.85 -16.09
N PHE A 46 -13.98 -8.80 -16.76
CA PHE A 46 -13.27 -7.57 -17.10
C PHE A 46 -12.88 -7.58 -18.58
N ALA A 47 -12.86 -6.40 -19.20
CA ALA A 47 -12.54 -6.25 -20.63
C ALA A 47 -11.07 -5.90 -20.88
N GLY A 48 -10.37 -5.30 -19.91
CA GLY A 48 -8.98 -4.85 -20.02
C GLY A 48 -8.00 -5.78 -19.33
N THR A 49 -7.44 -6.76 -20.05
CA THR A 49 -6.46 -7.72 -19.49
C THR A 49 -5.14 -7.06 -19.06
N VAL A 50 -4.69 -6.03 -19.77
CA VAL A 50 -3.48 -5.26 -19.43
C VAL A 50 -3.69 -4.48 -18.14
N SER A 51 -4.81 -3.76 -18.01
CA SER A 51 -5.15 -3.04 -16.78
C SER A 51 -5.35 -4.00 -15.60
N TYR A 52 -5.98 -5.16 -15.82
CA TYR A 52 -6.13 -6.19 -14.79
C TYR A 52 -4.77 -6.72 -14.30
N SER A 53 -3.87 -7.10 -15.22
CA SER A 53 -2.53 -7.59 -14.86
C SER A 53 -1.67 -6.54 -14.18
N LYS A 54 -1.82 -5.27 -14.57
CA LYS A 54 -1.17 -4.13 -13.90
C LYS A 54 -1.68 -3.93 -12.47
N ALA A 55 -2.99 -4.01 -12.26
CA ALA A 55 -3.57 -3.96 -10.92
C ALA A 55 -3.04 -5.10 -10.03
N LEU A 56 -3.05 -6.34 -10.53
CA LEU A 56 -2.53 -7.50 -9.81
C LEU A 56 -1.05 -7.34 -9.43
N SER A 57 -0.24 -6.82 -10.36
CA SER A 57 1.18 -6.56 -10.13
C SER A 57 1.41 -5.50 -9.06
N LEU A 58 0.61 -4.41 -9.08
CA LEU A 58 0.65 -3.37 -8.07
C LEU A 58 0.25 -3.90 -6.68
N LEU A 59 -0.80 -4.73 -6.60
CA LEU A 59 -1.22 -5.35 -5.33
C LEU A 59 -0.19 -6.30 -4.77
N THR A 60 0.45 -7.08 -5.63
CA THR A 60 1.56 -7.95 -5.23
C THR A 60 2.70 -7.12 -4.64
N GLY A 61 3.10 -6.03 -5.31
CA GLY A 61 4.10 -5.10 -4.79
C GLY A 61 3.68 -4.41 -3.48
N ALA A 62 2.41 -4.03 -3.35
CA ALA A 62 1.86 -3.44 -2.13
C ALA A 62 1.94 -4.44 -0.96
N LYS A 63 1.63 -5.72 -1.19
CA LYS A 63 1.70 -6.78 -0.17
C LYS A 63 3.14 -7.00 0.29
N THR A 64 4.09 -7.04 -0.64
CA THR A 64 5.52 -7.09 -0.31
C THR A 64 5.94 -5.90 0.55
N GLN A 65 5.47 -4.69 0.21
CA GLN A 65 5.76 -3.49 1.00
C GLN A 65 5.08 -3.50 2.37
N GLN A 66 3.88 -4.08 2.50
CA GLN A 66 3.25 -4.31 3.79
C GLN A 66 4.12 -5.22 4.68
N GLN A 67 4.73 -6.28 4.11
CA GLN A 67 5.55 -7.23 4.86
C GLN A 67 6.85 -6.62 5.40
N PHE A 68 7.50 -5.72 4.65
CA PHE A 68 8.70 -5.00 5.10
C PHE A 68 8.40 -3.65 5.76
N GLU A 69 7.14 -3.42 6.13
CA GLU A 69 6.67 -2.22 6.82
C GLU A 69 6.93 -0.90 6.06
N ALA A 70 6.95 -0.96 4.72
CA ALA A 70 6.99 0.21 3.84
C ALA A 70 5.55 0.68 3.54
N PHE A 71 4.82 1.07 4.59
CA PHE A 71 3.37 1.25 4.54
C PHE A 71 2.90 2.41 3.65
N GLU A 72 3.67 3.48 3.52
CA GLU A 72 3.36 4.58 2.60
C GLU A 72 3.32 4.08 1.15
N GLY A 73 4.38 3.39 0.71
CA GLY A 73 4.44 2.80 -0.63
C GLY A 73 3.38 1.73 -0.85
N CYS A 74 3.06 0.93 0.19
CA CYS A 74 1.95 -0.01 0.15
C CYS A 74 0.62 0.70 -0.16
N THR A 75 0.33 1.78 0.58
CA THR A 75 -0.89 2.58 0.42
C THR A 75 -0.99 3.14 -0.99
N GLU A 76 0.08 3.77 -1.48
CA GLU A 76 0.13 4.35 -2.83
C GLU A 76 -0.09 3.29 -3.93
N LYS A 77 0.52 2.10 -3.80
CA LYS A 77 0.33 1.01 -4.77
C LYS A 77 -1.07 0.42 -4.71
N ALA A 78 -1.64 0.27 -3.52
CA ALA A 78 -3.01 -0.21 -3.35
C ALA A 78 -4.01 0.76 -4.02
N GLU A 79 -3.85 2.06 -3.84
CA GLU A 79 -4.68 3.09 -4.50
C GLU A 79 -4.57 3.05 -6.03
N LYS A 80 -3.34 2.93 -6.55
CA LYS A 80 -3.10 2.77 -8.00
C LYS A 80 -3.68 1.47 -8.53
N ALA A 81 -3.64 0.38 -7.76
CA ALA A 81 -4.25 -0.87 -8.17
C ALA A 81 -5.77 -0.71 -8.33
N ARG A 82 -6.46 -0.07 -7.37
CA ARG A 82 -7.89 0.23 -7.45
C ARG A 82 -8.25 1.05 -8.67
N PHE A 83 -7.39 2.01 -9.06
CA PHE A 83 -7.53 2.71 -10.33
C PHE A 83 -7.53 1.74 -11.52
N TYR A 84 -6.51 0.87 -11.64
CA TYR A 84 -6.42 -0.08 -12.76
C TYR A 84 -7.48 -1.19 -12.73
N ILE A 85 -8.04 -1.53 -11.57
CA ILE A 85 -9.20 -2.44 -11.48
C ILE A 85 -10.43 -1.79 -12.11
N ARG A 86 -10.66 -0.50 -11.88
CA ARG A 86 -11.76 0.22 -12.54
C ARG A 86 -11.53 0.35 -14.05
N GLU A 87 -10.30 0.62 -14.47
CA GLU A 87 -9.92 0.63 -15.89
C GLU A 87 -10.16 -0.72 -16.57
N SER A 88 -9.80 -1.84 -15.90
CA SER A 88 -9.97 -3.17 -16.47
C SER A 88 -11.44 -3.53 -16.70
N ARG A 89 -12.34 -3.12 -15.80
CA ARG A 89 -13.79 -3.27 -16.00
C ARG A 89 -14.30 -2.39 -17.15
N ALA A 90 -13.75 -1.19 -17.31
CA ALA A 90 -14.09 -0.27 -18.40
C ALA A 90 -13.47 -0.67 -19.76
N GLY A 91 -12.58 -1.65 -19.80
CA GLY A 91 -11.90 -2.07 -21.04
C GLY A 91 -10.84 -1.09 -21.55
N ARG A 92 -10.26 -0.28 -20.64
CA ARG A 92 -9.22 0.70 -20.94
C ARG A 92 -7.84 0.25 -20.47
#